data_AF-A0A087FWX3-F1
#
_entry.id   AF-A0A087FWX3-F1
#
_cell.length_a   1.000
_cell.length_b   1.000
_cell.length_c   1.000
_cell.angle_alpha   90.00
_cell.angle_beta   90.00
_cell.angle_gamma   90.00
#
_symmetry.space_group_name_H-M   'P 1'
#
loop_
_entity.id
_entity.type
_entity.pdbx_description
1 polymer ?
#
loop_
_entity_poly.entity_id
_entity_poly.type
_entity_poly.pdbx_seq_one_letter_code
_entity_poly.pdbx_strand_id
1 'polypeptide(L)' 'NVALPSVYARRCLSSIFCNEPKAAFEDANKAINVYPDWPVGYFLRSVISAQNGKATESAGFFKEATLLEQKSMAPN' A
#
# COMPACT_ATOMS: atom_id res chain seq x y z
N ASN A 1 -1.68 19.16 -0.84
CA ASN A 1 -2.24 18.83 -2.17
C ASN A 1 -2.46 17.32 -2.23
N VAL A 2 -3.65 16.86 -2.62
CA VAL A 2 -3.99 15.43 -2.70
C VAL A 2 -3.78 14.95 -4.14
N ALA A 3 -2.98 13.90 -4.34
CA ALA A 3 -2.78 13.26 -5.64
C ALA A 3 -3.69 12.04 -5.82
N LEU A 4 -3.92 11.62 -7.07
CA LEU A 4 -4.70 10.41 -7.38
C LEU A 4 -4.05 9.16 -6.76
N PRO A 5 -4.83 8.11 -6.44
CA PRO A 5 -4.30 6.87 -5.84
C PRO A 5 -3.16 6.26 -6.66
N SER A 6 -3.33 6.23 -7.99
CA SER A 6 -2.33 5.69 -8.92
C SER A 6 -1.00 6.45 -8.91
N VAL A 7 -1.00 7.74 -8.56
CA VAL A 7 0.23 8.54 -8.43
C VAL A 7 1.02 8.12 -7.20
N TYR A 8 0.36 7.96 -6.06
CA TYR A 8 1.01 7.45 -4.84
C TYR A 8 1.59 6.06 -5.07
N ALA A 9 0.85 5.16 -5.74
CA ALA A 9 1.36 3.82 -6.04
C ALA A 9 2.57 3.82 -6.96
N ARG A 10 2.54 4.57 -8.07
CA ARG A 10 3.66 4.65 -9.01
C ARG A 10 4.92 5.21 -8.36
N ARG A 11 4.78 6.27 -7.55
CA ARG A 11 5.92 6.83 -6.79
C ARG A 11 6.46 5.86 -5.76
N CYS A 12 5.57 5.23 -4.98
CA CYS A 12 5.95 4.22 -4.00
C CYS A 12 6.74 3.07 -4.64
N LEU A 13 6.23 2.50 -5.74
CA LEU A 13 6.94 1.45 -6.49
C LEU A 13 8.29 1.93 -7.03
N SER A 14 8.36 3.16 -7.57
CA SER A 14 9.63 3.75 -8.01
C SER A 14 10.63 3.80 -6.87
N SER A 15 10.24 4.29 -5.69
CA SER A 15 11.10 4.35 -4.52
C SER A 15 11.51 2.96 -4.02
N ILE A 16 10.63 1.96 -4.10
CA ILE A 16 10.96 0.56 -3.82
C ILE A 16 12.08 0.08 -4.75
N PHE A 17 11.96 0.30 -6.06
CA PHE A 17 12.97 -0.11 -7.04
C PHE A 17 14.28 0.67 -6.91
N CYS A 18 14.22 1.91 -6.44
CA CYS A 18 15.40 2.75 -6.17
C CYS A 18 16.02 2.50 -4.79
N ASN A 19 15.53 1.53 -4.02
CA ASN A 19 16.01 1.24 -2.67
C ASN A 19 15.91 2.45 -1.71
N GLU A 20 14.81 3.21 -1.83
CA GLU A 20 14.46 4.36 -1.01
C GLU A 20 13.28 4.03 -0.07
N PRO A 21 13.48 3.22 0.98
CA PRO A 21 12.38 2.66 1.78
C PRO A 21 11.57 3.71 2.53
N LYS A 22 12.18 4.86 2.90
CA LYS A 22 11.47 5.96 3.57
C LYS A 22 10.46 6.63 2.65
N ALA A 23 10.86 6.95 1.41
CA ALA A 23 9.97 7.58 0.43
C ALA A 23 8.82 6.64 0.04
N ALA A 24 9.13 5.35 -0.16
CA ALA A 24 8.10 4.33 -0.39
C ALA A 24 7.07 4.27 0.75
N PHE A 25 7.56 4.28 1.99
CA PHE A 25 6.71 4.24 3.19
C PHE A 25 5.81 5.46 3.32
N GLU A 26 6.33 6.65 3.03
CA GLU A 26 5.56 7.90 3.03
C GLU A 26 4.43 7.86 2.00
N ASP A 27 4.71 7.45 0.75
CA ASP A 27 3.68 7.37 -0.30
C ASP A 27 2.63 6.29 -0.01
N ALA A 28 3.05 5.12 0.51
CA ALA A 28 2.11 4.07 0.93
C ALA A 28 1.19 4.55 2.08
N ASN A 29 1.74 5.25 3.08
CA ASN A 29 0.94 5.84 4.15
C ASN A 29 0.00 6.92 3.67
N LYS A 30 0.47 7.77 2.74
CA LYS A 30 -0.38 8.81 2.18
C LYS A 30 -1.54 8.19 1.40
N ALA A 31 -1.29 7.12 0.65
CA ALA A 31 -2.34 6.37 -0.03
C ALA A 31 -3.38 5.82 0.96
N ILE A 32 -2.96 5.16 2.05
CA ILE A 32 -3.88 4.61 3.07
C ILE A 32 -4.68 5.73 3.77
N ASN A 33 -4.02 6.84 4.13
CA ASN A 33 -4.67 7.93 4.83
C ASN A 33 -5.70 8.69 3.99
N VAL A 34 -5.46 8.81 2.68
CA VAL A 34 -6.34 9.54 1.76
C VAL A 34 -7.39 8.62 1.14
N TYR A 35 -7.04 7.35 0.92
CA TYR A 35 -7.85 6.35 0.23
C TYR A 35 -7.91 5.04 1.06
N PRO A 36 -8.57 5.04 2.22
CA PRO A 36 -8.56 3.90 3.14
C PRO A 36 -9.27 2.66 2.59
N ASP A 37 -10.26 2.82 1.71
CA ASP A 37 -10.94 1.69 1.06
C ASP A 37 -10.22 1.22 -0.22
N TRP A 38 -9.04 1.76 -0.54
CA TRP A 38 -8.29 1.37 -1.74
C TRP A 38 -7.26 0.26 -1.42
N PRO A 39 -7.46 -0.98 -1.91
CA PRO A 39 -6.64 -2.14 -1.51
C PRO A 39 -5.14 -1.95 -1.75
N VAL A 40 -4.77 -1.23 -2.81
CA VAL A 40 -3.38 -1.09 -3.25
C VAL A 40 -2.51 -0.36 -2.23
N GLY A 41 -3.06 0.57 -1.44
CA GLY A 41 -2.30 1.25 -0.38
C GLY A 41 -1.77 0.26 0.67
N TYR A 42 -2.62 -0.66 1.11
CA TYR A 42 -2.28 -1.73 2.05
C TYR A 42 -1.35 -2.76 1.41
N PHE A 43 -1.57 -3.12 0.14
CA PHE A 43 -0.65 -3.99 -0.59
C PHE A 43 0.78 -3.41 -0.63
N LEU A 44 0.94 -2.11 -0.92
CA LEU A 44 2.25 -1.46 -0.95
C LEU A 44 2.94 -1.47 0.43
N ARG A 45 2.18 -1.25 1.52
CA ARG A 45 2.71 -1.43 2.88
C ARG A 45 3.17 -2.87 3.14
N SER A 46 2.45 -3.86 2.63
CA SER A 46 2.84 -5.26 2.74
C SER A 46 4.19 -5.54 2.06
N VAL A 47 4.40 -5.03 0.84
CA VAL A 47 5.65 -5.16 0.10
C VAL A 47 6.82 -4.51 0.86
N ILE A 48 6.63 -3.28 1.35
CA ILE A 48 7.66 -2.56 2.13
C ILE A 48 8.00 -3.31 3.42
N SER A 49 7.01 -3.84 4.14
CA SER A 49 7.26 -4.63 5.36
C SER A 49 8.00 -5.94 5.04
N ALA A 50 7.71 -6.60 3.93
CA ALA A 50 8.43 -7.81 3.49
C ALA A 50 9.90 -7.50 3.18
N GLN A 51 10.19 -6.42 2.45
CA GLN A 51 11.56 -5.99 2.15
C GLN A 51 12.37 -5.65 3.40
N ASN A 52 11.69 -5.20 4.46
CA ASN A 52 12.30 -4.91 5.77
C ASN A 52 12.39 -6.14 6.69
N GLY A 53 12.11 -7.36 6.20
CA GLY A 53 12.16 -8.59 7.00
C GLY A 53 11.01 -8.73 8.02
N LYS A 54 9.99 -7.87 7.95
CA LYS A 54 8.84 -7.87 8.87
C LYS A 54 7.70 -8.71 8.32
N ALA A 55 7.91 -10.02 8.24
CA ALA A 55 6.97 -10.96 7.61
C ALA A 55 5.56 -10.93 8.24
N THR A 56 5.46 -10.86 9.57
CA THR A 56 4.15 -10.81 10.27
C THR A 56 3.38 -9.52 9.95
N GLU A 57 4.07 -8.38 9.92
CA GLU A 57 3.45 -7.10 9.57
C GLU A 57 3.00 -7.10 8.09
N SER A 58 3.85 -7.64 7.22
CA SER A 58 3.54 -7.80 5.79
C SER A 58 2.27 -8.63 5.57
N ALA A 59 2.14 -9.77 6.26
CA ALA A 59 0.96 -10.62 6.19
C ALA A 59 -0.31 -9.90 6.67
N GLY A 60 -0.20 -9.11 7.74
CA GLY A 60 -1.31 -8.28 8.24
C GLY A 60 -1.80 -7.29 7.17
N PHE A 61 -0.90 -6.51 6.59
CA PHE A 61 -1.27 -5.55 5.54
C PHE A 61 -1.82 -6.23 4.27
N PHE A 62 -1.28 -7.38 3.90
CA PHE A 62 -1.78 -8.13 2.74
C PHE A 62 -3.20 -8.64 2.98
N LYS A 63 -3.49 -9.11 4.20
CA LYS A 63 -4.84 -9.53 4.60
C LYS A 63 -5.84 -8.38 4.48
N GLU A 64 -5.50 -7.19 4.98
CA GLU A 64 -6.36 -6.01 4.86
C GLU A 64 -6.63 -5.64 3.40
N ALA A 65 -5.60 -5.67 2.54
CA ALA A 65 -5.77 -5.43 1.11
C ALA A 65 -6.77 -6.40 0.47
N THR A 66 -6.64 -7.70 0.76
CA THR A 66 -7.56 -8.74 0.25
C THR A 66 -8.99 -8.53 0.74
N LEU A 67 -9.18 -8.15 2.01
CA LEU A 67 -10.52 -7.89 2.56
C LEU A 67 -11.19 -6.69 1.88
N LEU A 68 -10.44 -5.61 1.63
CA LEU A 68 -10.92 -4.45 0.90
C LEU A 68 -11.28 -4.78 -0.55
N GLU A 69 -10.46 -5.58 -1.22
CA GLU A 69 -10.72 -6.02 -2.59
C GLU A 69 -12.01 -6.85 -2.66
N GLN A 70 -12.18 -7.82 -1.76
CA GLN A 70 -13.42 -8.62 -1.66
C GLN A 70 -14.64 -7.73 -1.42
N LYS A 71 -14.54 -6.77 -0.50
CA LYS A 71 -15.61 -5.80 -0.23
C LYS A 71 -15.96 -4.97 -1.47
N SER A 72 -14.97 -4.58 -2.28
CA SER A 72 -15.19 -3.80 -3.51
C SER A 72 -15.85 -4.60 -4.64
N MET A 73 -15.71 -5.93 -4.63
CA MET A 73 -16.27 -6.84 -5.64
C MET A 73 -17.64 -7.42 -5.26
N ALA A 74 -18.04 -7.29 -4.00
CA ALA A 74 -19.34 -7.78 -3.55
C ALA A 74 -20.47 -6.93 -4.17
N PRO A 75 -21.48 -7.55 -4.82
CA PRO A 75 -22.67 -6.82 -5.23
C PRO A 75 -23.45 -6.35 -4.00
N ASN A 76 -23.96 -5.11 -4.07
CA ASN A 76 -24.86 -4.54 -3.06
C ASN A 76 -26.16 -5.34 -2.94
#